data_AF-A0A2T2WUY4-F1
#
_entry.id   AF-A0A2T2WUY4-F1
#
_cell.length_a   1.000
_cell.length_b   1.000
_cell.length_c   1.000
_cell.angle_alpha   90.00
_cell.angle_beta   90.00
_cell.angle_gamma   90.00
#
_symmetry.space_group_name_H-M   'P 1'
#
loop_
_entity.id
_entity.type
_entity.pdbx_description
1 polymer ?
#
loop_
_entity_poly.entity_id
_entity_poly.type
_entity_poly.pdbx_seq_one_letter_code
_entity_poly.pdbx_strand_id
1 'polypeptide(L)'
;VDKNWRDMLMFKAIVHWGLPIVLSSGLLSLTHVSGLSVPQTTSGVSTSSSQLSPSRQVGVPLYPNSVETQATMTISSPFSMPLIFGVSNQESAVWKVPVSYTQVENWYIRKMENQGYHLISRALSSLSHSESETFGLLFAKGQENVDQVGINIVPITPTLTEYQYISARLSVPVRPAASFIPSPSSVKSIDVTYKTWRYGTLATSFTLTQPRQIEPVVKLLNAMPVQPPEMVHCTADFGQGATLTIHFANGKSWVIKDNAACLSVQMPHTPALSDVHSSLYRLLGQDAKRVAVTGVKG
;
A
#
# COMPACT_ATOMS: atom_id res chain seq x y z
N VAL A 1 -3.45 -22.11 52.17
CA VAL A 1 -4.87 -22.19 51.79
C VAL A 1 -5.30 -20.80 51.35
N ASP A 2 -5.51 -20.44 50.10
CA ASP A 2 -5.28 -21.10 48.83
C ASP A 2 -5.19 -20.03 47.71
N LYS A 3 -4.48 -20.43 46.66
CA LYS A 3 -4.35 -19.86 45.30
C LYS A 3 -5.51 -19.00 44.77
N ASN A 4 -5.21 -17.86 44.15
CA ASN A 4 -5.24 -17.68 42.67
C ASN A 4 -5.10 -16.20 42.27
N TRP A 5 -3.87 -15.82 41.94
CA TRP A 5 -3.53 -14.70 41.07
C TRP A 5 -3.17 -15.29 39.70
N ARG A 6 -4.07 -15.26 38.72
CA ARG A 6 -3.76 -15.40 37.28
C ARG A 6 -4.86 -14.78 36.41
N ASP A 7 -4.43 -13.80 35.61
CA ASP A 7 -4.81 -13.59 34.21
C ASP A 7 -6.29 -13.35 33.88
N MET A 8 -6.72 -12.09 34.01
CA MET A 8 -7.86 -11.56 33.25
C MET A 8 -7.35 -10.53 32.23
N LEU A 9 -6.71 -11.04 31.17
CA LEU A 9 -6.42 -10.27 29.97
C LEU A 9 -7.74 -9.94 29.27
N MET A 10 -8.19 -8.69 29.42
CA MET A 10 -9.25 -8.13 28.59
C MET A 10 -8.79 -8.12 27.13
N PHE A 11 -9.37 -8.99 26.31
CA PHE A 11 -9.39 -8.83 24.86
C PHE A 11 -10.22 -7.59 24.51
N LYS A 12 -9.56 -6.44 24.33
CA LYS A 12 -10.14 -5.34 23.55
C LYS A 12 -9.98 -5.68 22.08
N ALA A 13 -11.04 -6.25 21.49
CA ALA A 13 -11.22 -6.29 20.06
C ALA A 13 -11.34 -4.85 19.54
N ILE A 14 -10.25 -4.32 18.96
CA ILE A 14 -10.30 -3.12 18.14
C ILE A 14 -10.81 -3.58 16.78
N VAL A 15 -12.11 -3.47 16.58
CA VAL A 15 -12.75 -3.53 15.27
C VAL A 15 -12.25 -2.33 14.47
N HIS A 16 -11.42 -2.57 13.46
CA HIS A 16 -11.08 -1.56 12.46
C HIS A 16 -11.90 -1.83 11.19
N TRP A 17 -12.32 -0.73 10.59
CA TRP A 17 -13.45 -0.60 9.69
C TRP A 17 -13.34 -1.45 8.42
N GLY A 18 -14.50 -1.98 8.02
CA GLY A 18 -14.66 -2.95 6.95
C GLY A 18 -14.25 -2.43 5.57
N LEU A 19 -13.49 -3.27 4.87
CA LEU A 19 -13.56 -3.38 3.42
C LEU A 19 -14.96 -3.92 3.05
N PRO A 20 -15.60 -3.42 1.98
CA PRO A 20 -16.84 -4.01 1.50
C PRO A 20 -16.56 -5.45 1.05
N ILE A 21 -17.31 -6.39 1.65
CA ILE A 21 -17.42 -7.76 1.22
C ILE A 21 -17.98 -7.74 -0.21
N VAL A 22 -17.13 -7.96 -1.22
CA VAL A 22 -17.60 -8.32 -2.55
C VAL A 22 -17.80 -9.84 -2.55
N LEU A 23 -19.05 -10.25 -2.29
CA LEU A 23 -19.53 -11.59 -2.62
C LEU A 23 -19.58 -11.72 -4.14
N SER A 24 -18.50 -12.15 -4.79
CA SER A 24 -18.56 -12.60 -6.19
C SER A 24 -18.67 -14.11 -6.22
N SER A 25 -19.90 -14.60 -6.08
CA SER A 25 -20.31 -15.90 -6.62
C SER A 25 -20.13 -15.85 -8.14
N GLY A 26 -19.33 -16.75 -8.71
CA GLY A 26 -19.11 -16.74 -10.15
C GLY A 26 -18.25 -17.90 -10.64
N LEU A 27 -18.83 -19.10 -10.68
CA LEU A 27 -18.39 -20.17 -11.57
C LEU A 27 -18.32 -19.64 -13.00
N LEU A 28 -17.15 -19.69 -13.63
CA LEU A 28 -17.03 -19.76 -15.09
C LEU A 28 -15.97 -20.80 -15.45
N SER A 29 -16.46 -22.02 -15.69
CA SER A 29 -15.86 -22.95 -16.64
C SER A 29 -15.97 -22.34 -18.03
N LEU A 30 -14.89 -22.35 -18.82
CA LEU A 30 -14.95 -22.29 -20.28
C LEU A 30 -13.70 -22.96 -20.87
N THR A 31 -13.85 -24.27 -21.09
CA THR A 31 -13.49 -25.07 -22.28
C THR A 31 -12.37 -24.59 -23.22
N HIS A 32 -11.41 -25.51 -23.40
CA HIS A 32 -10.56 -25.72 -24.56
C HIS A 32 -11.34 -25.63 -25.90
N VAL A 33 -10.85 -24.81 -26.84
CA VAL A 33 -11.07 -25.05 -28.29
C VAL A 33 -9.76 -24.80 -29.02
N SER A 34 -9.28 -25.84 -29.68
CA SER A 34 -8.13 -25.85 -30.58
C SER A 34 -8.54 -25.39 -31.98
N GLY A 35 -7.67 -24.63 -32.65
CA GLY A 35 -7.50 -24.65 -34.11
C GLY A 35 -8.17 -23.55 -34.93
N LEU A 36 -7.36 -22.63 -35.47
CA LEU A 36 -7.11 -22.48 -36.92
C LEU A 36 -6.21 -21.27 -37.19
N SER A 37 -5.05 -21.56 -37.77
CA SER A 37 -4.05 -20.63 -38.28
C SER A 37 -4.44 -20.06 -39.64
N VAL A 38 -4.33 -18.73 -39.80
CA VAL A 38 -4.14 -18.08 -41.11
C VAL A 38 -3.09 -16.97 -40.94
N PRO A 39 -2.00 -16.94 -41.74
CA PRO A 39 -1.00 -15.89 -41.66
C PRO A 39 -1.43 -14.71 -42.56
N GLN A 40 -1.56 -13.52 -41.98
CA GLN A 40 -1.63 -12.28 -42.75
C GLN A 40 -0.39 -11.45 -42.46
N THR A 41 0.48 -11.37 -43.47
CA THR A 41 1.62 -10.47 -43.58
C THR A 41 1.17 -9.02 -43.61
N THR A 42 1.60 -8.22 -42.63
CA THR A 42 1.79 -6.77 -42.80
C THR A 42 3.09 -6.36 -42.13
N SER A 43 3.90 -5.65 -42.91
CA SER A 43 5.23 -5.15 -42.54
C SER A 43 5.11 -3.82 -41.79
N GLY A 44 5.90 -3.67 -40.72
CA GLY A 44 6.45 -2.37 -40.32
C GLY A 44 5.67 -1.58 -39.26
N VAL A 45 5.83 -1.95 -37.99
CA VAL A 45 6.07 -1.01 -36.89
C VAL A 45 7.02 -1.71 -35.92
N SER A 46 8.27 -1.25 -35.86
CA SER A 46 9.20 -1.65 -34.82
C SER A 46 8.70 -1.09 -33.49
N THR A 47 7.82 -1.84 -32.82
CA THR A 47 7.66 -1.68 -31.37
C THR A 47 8.95 -2.16 -30.76
N SER A 48 9.79 -1.19 -30.41
CA SER A 48 10.85 -1.35 -29.42
C SER A 48 10.25 -2.08 -28.23
N SER A 49 10.47 -3.39 -28.18
CA SER A 49 10.22 -4.20 -26.99
C SER A 49 11.10 -3.59 -25.92
N SER A 50 10.48 -2.80 -25.05
CA SER A 50 10.99 -2.58 -23.71
C SER A 50 11.16 -3.97 -23.13
N GLN A 51 12.40 -4.48 -23.17
CA GLN A 51 12.84 -5.60 -22.38
C GLN A 51 12.33 -5.33 -20.97
N LEU A 52 11.27 -6.05 -20.59
CA LEU A 52 10.87 -6.20 -19.20
C LEU A 52 12.13 -6.66 -18.50
N SER A 53 12.72 -5.75 -17.74
CA SER A 53 13.80 -6.09 -16.83
C SER A 53 13.33 -7.31 -16.03
N PRO A 54 14.15 -8.37 -15.89
CA PRO A 54 13.72 -9.56 -15.18
C PRO A 54 13.18 -9.11 -13.82
N SER A 55 11.91 -9.43 -13.57
CA SER A 55 11.27 -9.12 -12.30
C SER A 55 12.23 -9.61 -11.22
N ARG A 56 12.69 -8.69 -10.38
CA ARG A 56 13.61 -9.02 -9.29
C ARG A 56 12.79 -9.88 -8.34
N GLN A 57 12.84 -11.21 -8.52
CA GLN A 57 12.06 -12.17 -7.75
C GLN A 57 12.24 -11.83 -6.27
N VAL A 58 11.13 -11.62 -5.58
CA VAL A 58 11.15 -11.44 -4.14
C VAL A 58 11.58 -12.78 -3.56
N GLY A 59 12.82 -12.84 -3.08
CA GLY A 59 13.37 -14.05 -2.46
C GLY A 59 12.73 -14.29 -1.10
N VAL A 60 11.53 -14.87 -1.08
CA VAL A 60 10.87 -15.27 0.16
C VAL A 60 11.62 -16.48 0.74
N PRO A 61 12.04 -16.44 2.01
CA PRO A 61 12.84 -17.50 2.61
C PRO A 61 11.98 -18.75 2.82
N LEU A 62 12.53 -19.90 2.46
CA LEU A 62 11.92 -21.20 2.74
C LEU A 62 12.22 -21.62 4.18
N TYR A 63 11.24 -22.24 4.83
CA TYR A 63 11.46 -22.86 6.14
C TYR A 63 12.56 -23.95 6.02
N PRO A 64 13.44 -24.13 7.02
CA PRO A 64 14.49 -25.13 6.96
C PRO A 64 13.95 -26.55 6.82
N ASN A 65 14.58 -27.36 5.96
CA ASN A 65 14.18 -28.76 5.69
C ASN A 65 12.79 -28.92 5.05
N SER A 66 12.28 -27.86 4.41
CA SER A 66 11.08 -27.97 3.58
C SER A 66 11.31 -28.89 2.39
N VAL A 67 10.32 -29.73 2.12
CA VAL A 67 10.28 -30.61 0.95
C VAL A 67 9.17 -30.13 0.03
N GLU A 68 9.49 -29.91 -1.24
CA GLU A 68 8.50 -29.54 -2.26
C GLU A 68 7.52 -30.69 -2.47
N THR A 69 6.22 -30.39 -2.48
CA THR A 69 5.19 -31.40 -2.76
C THR A 69 5.06 -31.64 -4.27
N GLN A 70 5.01 -32.90 -4.70
CA GLN A 70 4.81 -33.24 -6.11
C GLN A 70 3.34 -32.99 -6.52
N ALA A 71 3.13 -32.05 -7.44
CA ALA A 71 1.92 -31.74 -8.22
C ALA A 71 0.91 -30.73 -7.66
N THR A 72 0.63 -29.70 -8.49
CA THR A 72 -0.60 -28.89 -8.73
C THR A 72 -1.52 -28.44 -7.59
N MET A 73 -1.22 -28.73 -6.33
CA MET A 73 -1.99 -28.22 -5.20
C MET A 73 -1.62 -26.77 -4.94
N THR A 74 -2.63 -25.91 -4.89
CA THR A 74 -2.49 -24.53 -4.39
C THR A 74 -3.22 -24.43 -3.06
N ILE A 75 -2.62 -23.74 -2.10
CA ILE A 75 -3.28 -23.48 -0.82
C ILE A 75 -4.19 -22.27 -1.02
N SER A 76 -5.48 -22.45 -0.77
CA SER A 76 -6.43 -21.34 -0.84
C SER A 76 -6.03 -20.23 0.14
N SER A 77 -5.67 -19.07 -0.41
CA SER A 77 -5.26 -17.91 0.37
C SER A 77 -6.47 -17.26 1.06
N PRO A 78 -6.41 -16.97 2.37
CA PRO A 78 -7.42 -16.17 3.04
C PRO A 78 -7.37 -14.69 2.64
N PHE A 79 -6.30 -14.26 1.95
CA PHE A 79 -6.19 -12.94 1.35
C PHE A 79 -6.74 -12.96 -0.07
N SER A 80 -7.55 -11.97 -0.43
CA SER A 80 -8.03 -11.78 -1.81
C SER A 80 -6.83 -11.59 -2.74
N MET A 81 -6.74 -12.39 -3.80
CA MET A 81 -5.78 -12.16 -4.88
C MET A 81 -6.34 -11.14 -5.88
N PRO A 82 -5.51 -10.21 -6.40
CA PRO A 82 -4.09 -10.03 -6.07
C PRO A 82 -3.86 -9.39 -4.70
N LEU A 83 -2.75 -9.75 -4.03
CA LEU A 83 -2.39 -9.21 -2.70
C LEU A 83 -2.32 -7.67 -2.75
N ILE A 84 -1.93 -7.16 -3.90
CA ILE A 84 -1.98 -5.76 -4.26
C ILE A 84 -2.75 -5.63 -5.56
N PHE A 85 -3.81 -4.82 -5.58
CA PHE A 85 -4.64 -4.61 -6.76
C PHE A 85 -3.80 -4.22 -7.99
N GLY A 86 -4.09 -4.77 -9.17
CA GLY A 86 -3.40 -4.36 -10.41
C GLY A 86 -2.00 -4.96 -10.67
N VAL A 87 -1.45 -5.79 -9.77
CA VAL A 87 -0.15 -6.46 -9.97
C VAL A 87 -0.28 -7.97 -10.13
N SER A 88 0.58 -8.55 -10.98
CA SER A 88 0.73 -10.00 -11.11
C SER A 88 1.43 -10.57 -9.86
N ASN A 89 0.77 -11.49 -9.16
CA ASN A 89 1.40 -12.18 -8.04
C ASN A 89 2.30 -13.31 -8.53
N GLN A 90 3.41 -13.49 -7.86
CA GLN A 90 4.23 -14.69 -7.95
C GLN A 90 3.86 -15.63 -6.81
N GLU A 91 3.38 -16.81 -7.17
CA GLU A 91 3.02 -17.88 -6.26
C GLU A 91 4.13 -18.95 -6.24
N SER A 92 4.43 -19.49 -5.06
CA SER A 92 5.40 -20.56 -4.89
C SER A 92 4.77 -21.94 -5.10
N ALA A 93 5.63 -22.97 -5.21
CA ALA A 93 5.20 -24.34 -4.93
C ALA A 93 4.68 -24.47 -3.48
N VAL A 94 3.93 -25.54 -3.22
CA VAL A 94 3.57 -25.94 -1.86
C VAL A 94 4.75 -26.72 -1.25
N TRP A 95 5.03 -26.40 0.01
CA TRP A 95 6.14 -26.94 0.77
C TRP A 95 5.62 -27.66 2.00
N LYS A 96 6.22 -28.80 2.32
CA LYS A 96 5.89 -29.62 3.47
C LYS A 96 7.04 -29.63 4.48
N VAL A 97 6.69 -29.50 5.76
CA VAL A 97 7.66 -29.44 6.86
C VAL A 97 7.16 -30.25 8.07
N PRO A 98 8.01 -31.10 8.68
CA PRO A 98 7.63 -31.97 9.79
C PRO A 98 7.68 -31.24 11.15
N VAL A 99 6.98 -30.11 11.24
CA VAL A 99 6.85 -29.30 12.45
C VAL A 99 5.42 -28.79 12.60
N SER A 100 5.07 -28.29 13.79
CA SER A 100 3.74 -27.74 14.05
C SER A 100 3.53 -26.39 13.34
N TYR A 101 2.26 -26.03 13.13
CA TYR A 101 1.86 -24.71 12.63
C TYR A 101 2.54 -23.58 13.42
N THR A 102 2.50 -23.65 14.75
CA THR A 102 3.06 -22.62 15.62
C THR A 102 4.57 -22.45 15.42
N GLN A 103 5.29 -23.52 15.08
CA GLN A 103 6.72 -23.43 14.76
C GLN A 103 6.94 -22.75 13.40
N VAL A 104 6.12 -23.05 12.39
CA VAL A 104 6.19 -22.39 11.07
C VAL A 104 5.83 -20.91 11.17
N GLU A 105 4.72 -20.58 11.83
CA GLU A 105 4.24 -19.21 12.03
C GLU A 105 5.32 -18.33 12.70
N ASN A 106 5.80 -18.76 13.87
CA ASN A 106 6.80 -18.00 14.63
C ASN A 106 8.15 -17.90 13.93
N TRP A 107 8.49 -18.88 13.08
CA TRP A 107 9.69 -18.79 12.26
C TRP A 107 9.51 -17.75 11.17
N TYR A 108 8.39 -17.76 10.43
CA TYR A 108 8.13 -16.80 9.37
C TYR A 108 8.04 -15.37 9.88
N ILE A 109 7.34 -15.13 11.00
CA ILE A 109 7.28 -13.81 11.63
C ILE A 109 8.71 -13.27 11.87
N ARG A 110 9.53 -14.03 12.61
CA ARG A 110 10.90 -13.61 12.94
C ARG A 110 11.79 -13.51 11.70
N LYS A 111 11.68 -14.44 10.75
CA LYS A 111 12.53 -14.48 9.57
C LYS A 111 12.23 -13.33 8.62
N MET A 112 10.95 -13.01 8.41
CA MET A 112 10.51 -11.90 7.57
C MET A 112 10.87 -10.56 8.22
N GLU A 113 10.70 -10.42 9.54
CA GLU A 113 11.18 -9.26 10.31
C GLU A 113 12.69 -9.04 10.13
N ASN A 114 13.50 -10.09 10.23
CA ASN A 114 14.94 -10.02 9.98
C ASN A 114 15.29 -9.63 8.54
N GLN A 115 14.39 -9.84 7.58
CA GLN A 115 14.54 -9.37 6.21
C GLN A 115 14.01 -7.94 5.98
N GLY A 116 13.54 -7.27 7.05
CA GLY A 116 13.02 -5.91 7.02
C GLY A 116 11.55 -5.80 6.59
N TYR A 117 10.82 -6.91 6.56
CA TYR A 117 9.37 -6.88 6.46
C TYR A 117 8.75 -6.63 7.83
N HIS A 118 7.52 -6.12 7.85
CA HIS A 118 6.69 -6.12 9.05
C HIS A 118 5.37 -6.83 8.77
N LEU A 119 4.80 -7.45 9.79
CA LEU A 119 3.51 -8.11 9.70
C LEU A 119 2.40 -7.05 9.66
N ILE A 120 1.58 -7.07 8.61
CA ILE A 120 0.45 -6.14 8.44
C ILE A 120 -0.92 -6.78 8.66
N SER A 121 -1.04 -8.11 8.51
CA SER A 121 -2.30 -8.80 8.76
C SER A 121 -2.10 -10.28 9.11
N ARG A 122 -3.05 -10.82 9.88
CA ARG A 122 -3.28 -12.25 10.08
C ARG A 122 -4.70 -12.57 9.64
N ALA A 123 -4.89 -13.66 8.92
CA ALA A 123 -6.22 -14.07 8.47
C ALA A 123 -6.39 -15.58 8.62
N LEU A 124 -7.65 -16.02 8.72
CA LEU A 124 -8.04 -17.42 8.79
C LEU A 124 -9.14 -17.63 7.75
N SER A 125 -8.99 -18.65 6.91
CA SER A 125 -10.06 -19.12 6.03
C SER A 125 -10.38 -20.55 6.37
N SER A 126 -11.65 -20.82 6.63
CA SER A 126 -12.23 -22.16 6.60
C SER A 126 -12.94 -22.31 5.26
N LEU A 127 -12.43 -23.16 4.36
CA LEU A 127 -13.22 -23.54 3.19
C LEU A 127 -14.45 -24.28 3.71
N SER A 128 -15.64 -23.80 3.35
CA SER A 128 -16.93 -24.29 3.87
C SER A 128 -17.22 -25.78 3.61
N HIS A 129 -16.30 -26.49 2.96
CA HIS A 129 -16.44 -27.88 2.52
C HIS A 129 -15.15 -28.71 2.73
N SER A 130 -14.10 -28.19 3.39
CA SER A 130 -12.94 -28.97 3.81
C SER A 130 -12.65 -28.75 5.30
N GLU A 131 -12.24 -29.81 5.99
CA GLU A 131 -11.85 -29.77 7.41
C GLU A 131 -10.51 -29.03 7.64
N SER A 132 -9.94 -28.43 6.60
CA SER A 132 -8.63 -27.80 6.64
C SER A 132 -8.74 -26.29 6.74
N GLU A 133 -8.33 -25.75 7.88
CA GLU A 133 -8.16 -24.33 8.09
C GLU A 133 -6.87 -23.83 7.43
N THR A 134 -6.94 -22.75 6.66
CA THR A 134 -5.75 -22.04 6.17
C THR A 134 -5.49 -20.79 7.01
N PHE A 135 -4.30 -20.73 7.60
CA PHE A 135 -3.79 -19.58 8.32
C PHE A 135 -2.93 -18.72 7.40
N GLY A 136 -3.25 -17.44 7.30
CA GLY A 136 -2.53 -16.48 6.47
C GLY A 136 -1.74 -15.47 7.31
N LEU A 137 -0.49 -15.23 6.94
CA LEU A 137 0.33 -14.12 7.42
C LEU A 137 0.62 -13.18 6.26
N LEU A 138 0.28 -11.90 6.36
CA LEU A 138 0.61 -10.90 5.34
C LEU A 138 1.70 -9.97 5.85
N PHE A 139 2.81 -9.94 5.13
CA PHE A 139 3.97 -9.11 5.39
C PHE A 139 4.12 -8.03 4.34
N ALA A 140 4.65 -6.88 4.73
CA ALA A 140 4.99 -5.81 3.81
C ALA A 140 6.36 -5.21 4.08
N LYS A 141 7.00 -4.70 3.03
CA LYS A 141 8.28 -3.99 3.06
C LYS A 141 8.30 -2.90 2.01
N GLY A 142 9.24 -1.96 2.20
CA GLY A 142 9.51 -0.88 1.26
C GLY A 142 8.70 0.35 1.62
N GLN A 143 8.96 1.42 0.88
CA GLN A 143 8.17 2.64 0.99
C GLN A 143 6.72 2.31 0.65
N GLU A 144 5.78 2.66 1.53
CA GLU A 144 4.35 2.39 1.35
C GLU A 144 4.00 0.91 1.15
N ASN A 145 4.75 -0.03 1.72
CA ASN A 145 4.35 -1.44 1.69
C ASN A 145 4.24 -2.02 0.26
N VAL A 146 5.08 -1.53 -0.66
CA VAL A 146 5.11 -1.90 -2.09
C VAL A 146 5.51 -3.35 -2.36
N ASP A 147 6.29 -3.96 -1.46
CA ASP A 147 6.63 -5.37 -1.52
C ASP A 147 5.76 -6.11 -0.50
N GLN A 148 4.83 -6.95 -0.95
CA GLN A 148 3.96 -7.75 -0.08
C GLN A 148 4.19 -9.24 -0.25
N VAL A 149 4.13 -9.97 0.85
CA VAL A 149 4.28 -11.43 0.90
C VAL A 149 3.21 -12.00 1.81
N GLY A 150 2.32 -12.80 1.24
CA GLY A 150 1.38 -13.66 1.97
C GLY A 150 1.99 -15.03 2.18
N ILE A 151 2.05 -15.52 3.42
CA ILE A 151 2.39 -16.90 3.76
C ILE A 151 1.10 -17.61 4.16
N ASN A 152 0.69 -18.60 3.38
CA ASN A 152 -0.48 -19.44 3.64
C ASN A 152 -0.01 -20.75 4.25
N ILE A 153 -0.54 -21.12 5.41
CA ILE A 153 -0.08 -22.24 6.23
C ILE A 153 -1.28 -23.12 6.55
N VAL A 154 -1.16 -24.42 6.29
CA VAL A 154 -2.18 -25.44 6.56
C VAL A 154 -1.60 -26.48 7.52
N PRO A 155 -2.07 -26.56 8.77
CA PRO A 155 -1.72 -27.66 9.66
C PRO A 155 -2.37 -28.95 9.16
N ILE A 156 -1.56 -29.95 8.80
CA ILE A 156 -2.04 -31.27 8.38
C ILE A 156 -2.20 -32.18 9.60
N THR A 157 -1.22 -32.16 10.50
CA THR A 157 -1.26 -32.82 11.81
C THR A 157 -0.57 -31.92 12.86
N PRO A 158 -0.61 -32.26 14.17
CA PRO A 158 0.10 -31.48 15.19
C PRO A 158 1.62 -31.33 14.95
N THR A 159 2.22 -32.19 14.11
CA THR A 159 3.66 -32.20 13.82
C THR A 159 3.96 -32.13 12.33
N LEU A 160 2.98 -31.76 11.50
CA LEU A 160 3.14 -31.70 10.06
C LEU A 160 2.37 -30.52 9.50
N THR A 161 3.07 -29.66 8.77
CA THR A 161 2.52 -28.43 8.23
C THR A 161 2.87 -28.32 6.74
N GLU A 162 1.92 -27.86 5.95
CA GLU A 162 2.15 -27.44 4.58
C GLU A 162 2.04 -25.92 4.50
N TYR A 163 2.83 -25.30 3.63
CA TYR A 163 2.78 -23.86 3.42
C TYR A 163 3.08 -23.49 1.97
N GLN A 164 2.61 -22.31 1.59
CA GLN A 164 2.84 -21.68 0.29
C GLN A 164 3.02 -20.19 0.51
N TYR A 165 3.84 -19.54 -0.29
CA TYR A 165 3.90 -18.09 -0.30
C TYR A 165 3.42 -17.51 -1.62
N ILE A 166 2.78 -16.35 -1.52
CA ILE A 166 2.38 -15.51 -2.63
C ILE A 166 3.08 -14.18 -2.40
N SER A 167 3.73 -13.65 -3.43
CA SER A 167 4.43 -12.38 -3.36
C SER A 167 4.00 -11.45 -4.47
N ALA A 168 3.94 -10.16 -4.18
CA ALA A 168 3.65 -9.12 -5.14
C ALA A 168 4.58 -7.94 -4.89
N ARG A 169 4.99 -7.27 -5.96
CA ARG A 169 5.81 -6.07 -5.90
C ARG A 169 5.26 -5.01 -6.83
N LEU A 170 4.91 -3.87 -6.26
CA LEU A 170 4.54 -2.71 -7.05
C LEU A 170 5.76 -2.08 -7.70
N SER A 171 5.57 -1.62 -8.94
CA SER A 171 6.54 -0.75 -9.58
C SER A 171 6.27 0.68 -9.13
N VAL A 172 7.20 1.25 -8.36
CA VAL A 172 7.16 2.66 -8.00
C VAL A 172 7.70 3.47 -9.18
N PRO A 173 6.89 4.32 -9.84
CA PRO A 173 7.40 5.13 -10.94
C PRO A 173 8.48 6.11 -10.46
N VAL A 174 9.49 6.34 -11.31
CA VAL A 174 10.46 7.40 -11.04
C VAL A 174 9.76 8.75 -11.15
N ARG A 175 9.98 9.61 -10.16
CA ARG A 175 9.45 10.97 -10.16
C ARG A 175 10.01 11.77 -11.33
N PRO A 176 9.16 12.32 -12.23
CA PRO A 176 9.64 13.14 -13.34
C PRO A 176 10.34 14.39 -12.84
N ALA A 177 11.49 14.73 -13.44
CA ALA A 177 12.28 15.91 -13.07
C ALA A 177 11.47 17.23 -13.09
N ALA A 178 10.49 17.32 -14.01
CA ALA A 178 9.62 18.47 -14.16
C ALA A 178 8.67 18.71 -12.96
N SER A 179 8.49 17.73 -12.08
CA SER A 179 7.62 17.83 -10.89
C SER A 179 8.32 18.34 -9.64
N PHE A 180 9.64 18.56 -9.71
CA PHE A 180 10.41 19.11 -8.59
C PHE A 180 10.41 20.63 -8.65
N ILE A 181 10.27 21.25 -7.48
CA ILE A 181 10.46 22.69 -7.30
C ILE A 181 11.97 22.93 -7.15
N PRO A 182 12.64 23.66 -8.07
CA PRO A 182 14.11 23.71 -8.09
C PRO A 182 14.73 24.29 -6.81
N SER A 183 14.12 25.34 -6.26
CA SER A 183 14.55 25.94 -4.99
C SER A 183 13.39 26.64 -4.28
N PRO A 184 13.41 26.74 -2.94
CA PRO A 184 12.46 27.58 -2.20
C PRO A 184 12.50 29.05 -2.64
N SER A 185 13.67 29.57 -3.02
CA SER A 185 13.83 30.95 -3.49
C SER A 185 13.17 31.21 -4.85
N SER A 186 12.84 30.17 -5.62
CA SER A 186 12.08 30.32 -6.87
C SER A 186 10.59 30.60 -6.63
N VAL A 187 10.10 30.43 -5.41
CA VAL A 187 8.71 30.63 -5.01
C VAL A 187 8.54 32.04 -4.42
N LYS A 188 7.62 32.81 -5.01
CA LYS A 188 7.26 34.15 -4.56
C LYS A 188 6.25 34.11 -3.41
N SER A 189 5.22 33.28 -3.54
CA SER A 189 4.18 33.10 -2.53
C SER A 189 3.45 31.77 -2.73
N ILE A 190 2.76 31.32 -1.69
CA ILE A 190 1.88 30.16 -1.74
C ILE A 190 0.52 30.56 -1.16
N ASP A 191 -0.52 30.55 -1.99
CA ASP A 191 -1.89 30.70 -1.50
C ASP A 191 -2.41 29.34 -1.05
N VAL A 192 -2.89 29.25 0.17
CA VAL A 192 -3.35 28.02 0.78
C VAL A 192 -4.83 28.16 1.10
N THR A 193 -5.62 27.19 0.65
CA THR A 193 -7.00 26.96 1.11
C THR A 193 -7.02 25.66 1.88
N TYR A 194 -7.15 25.74 3.19
CA TYR A 194 -7.06 24.62 4.12
C TYR A 194 -8.42 24.26 4.69
N LYS A 195 -8.78 22.97 4.72
CA LYS A 195 -10.03 22.48 5.28
C LYS A 195 -9.79 21.41 6.33
N THR A 196 -10.24 21.69 7.56
CA THR A 196 -10.06 20.79 8.70
C THR A 196 -10.88 19.49 8.58
N TRP A 197 -10.40 18.43 9.23
CA TRP A 197 -11.09 17.13 9.42
C TRP A 197 -12.26 17.26 10.40
N ARG A 198 -13.19 18.17 10.15
CA ARG A 198 -14.45 18.28 10.90
C ARG A 198 -15.58 18.60 9.93
N TYR A 199 -16.67 17.86 10.05
CA TYR A 199 -17.85 18.11 9.24
C TYR A 199 -18.37 19.53 9.52
N GLY A 200 -18.75 20.27 8.48
CA GLY A 200 -19.29 21.63 8.60
C GLY A 200 -18.28 22.75 8.87
N THR A 201 -16.97 22.49 9.03
CA THR A 201 -15.98 23.58 9.15
C THR A 201 -15.73 24.28 7.83
N LEU A 202 -15.77 25.62 7.85
CA LEU A 202 -15.41 26.47 6.73
C LEU A 202 -13.92 26.33 6.37
N ALA A 203 -13.60 26.48 5.09
CA ALA A 203 -12.21 26.54 4.66
C ALA A 203 -11.55 27.82 5.20
N THR A 204 -10.28 27.70 5.61
CA THR A 204 -9.44 28.83 5.99
C THR A 204 -8.47 29.10 4.85
N SER A 205 -8.43 30.34 4.36
CA SER A 205 -7.50 30.76 3.31
C SER A 205 -6.44 31.71 3.87
N PHE A 206 -5.19 31.52 3.47
CA PHE A 206 -4.06 32.36 3.86
C PHE A 206 -2.94 32.28 2.82
N THR A 207 -2.05 33.27 2.81
CA THR A 207 -0.89 33.30 1.91
C THR A 207 0.41 33.21 2.69
N LEU A 208 1.27 32.27 2.29
CA LEU A 208 2.64 32.17 2.77
C LEU A 208 3.54 33.03 1.89
N THR A 209 4.16 34.05 2.48
CA THR A 209 5.11 34.95 1.79
C THR A 209 6.50 34.93 2.40
N GLN A 210 6.65 34.41 3.61
CA GLN A 210 7.91 34.41 4.32
C GLN A 210 8.75 33.20 3.92
N PRO A 211 10.06 33.36 3.61
CA PRO A 211 10.93 32.24 3.23
C PRO A 211 10.92 31.09 4.25
N ARG A 212 10.89 31.41 5.55
CA ARG A 212 10.82 30.44 6.66
C ARG A 212 9.55 29.56 6.67
N GLN A 213 8.47 29.99 6.01
CA GLN A 213 7.23 29.21 5.85
C GLN A 213 7.21 28.45 4.53
N ILE A 214 7.75 29.04 3.47
CA ILE A 214 7.81 28.46 2.12
C ILE A 214 8.79 27.28 2.07
N GLU A 215 9.97 27.42 2.67
CA GLU A 215 11.04 26.41 2.58
C GLU A 215 10.63 25.03 3.12
N PRO A 216 10.00 24.90 4.30
CA PRO A 216 9.52 23.60 4.78
C PRO A 216 8.50 22.95 3.84
N VAL A 217 7.58 23.73 3.25
CA VAL A 217 6.58 23.21 2.31
C VAL A 217 7.27 22.66 1.05
N VAL A 218 8.18 23.43 0.45
CA VAL A 218 8.92 23.01 -0.75
C VAL A 218 9.79 21.78 -0.48
N LYS A 219 10.51 21.76 0.64
CA LYS A 219 11.33 20.61 1.05
C LYS A 219 10.48 19.35 1.18
N LEU A 220 9.33 19.47 1.84
CA LEU A 220 8.43 18.35 2.03
C LEU A 220 7.88 17.83 0.69
N LEU A 221 7.34 18.73 -0.15
CA LEU A 221 6.80 18.36 -1.47
C LEU A 221 7.83 17.68 -2.36
N ASN A 222 9.10 18.11 -2.34
CA ASN A 222 10.17 17.49 -3.11
C ASN A 222 10.64 16.15 -2.53
N ALA A 223 10.49 15.92 -1.22
CA ALA A 223 10.88 14.68 -0.57
C ALA A 223 9.80 13.58 -0.64
N MET A 224 8.55 13.94 -0.95
CA MET A 224 7.46 12.96 -1.07
C MET A 224 7.72 11.96 -2.21
N PRO A 225 7.58 10.65 -1.95
CA PRO A 225 7.68 9.63 -2.98
C PRO A 225 6.48 9.64 -3.91
N VAL A 226 6.66 9.04 -5.08
CA VAL A 226 5.56 8.74 -5.99
C VAL A 226 4.80 7.54 -5.46
N GLN A 227 3.48 7.67 -5.35
CA GLN A 227 2.60 6.58 -5.01
C GLN A 227 2.43 5.66 -6.24
N PRO A 228 2.51 4.32 -6.06
CA PRO A 228 2.14 3.39 -7.11
C PRO A 228 0.70 3.63 -7.58
N PRO A 229 0.42 3.61 -8.90
CA PRO A 229 -0.94 3.78 -9.43
C PRO A 229 -1.97 2.84 -8.80
N GLU A 230 -1.52 1.63 -8.46
CA GLU A 230 -2.29 0.55 -7.85
C GLU A 230 -2.71 0.84 -6.40
N MET A 231 -2.03 1.75 -5.70
CA MET A 231 -2.32 2.10 -4.31
C MET A 231 -3.23 3.32 -4.17
N VAL A 232 -3.69 3.89 -5.29
CA VAL A 232 -4.63 5.02 -5.28
C VAL A 232 -6.02 4.50 -4.93
N HIS A 233 -6.24 4.24 -3.65
CA HIS A 233 -7.53 3.82 -3.11
C HIS A 233 -8.00 4.86 -2.08
N CYS A 234 -8.92 5.71 -2.52
CA CYS A 234 -9.63 6.65 -1.68
C CYS A 234 -11.03 6.11 -1.38
N THR A 235 -11.49 6.23 -0.13
CA THR A 235 -12.94 6.29 0.12
C THR A 235 -13.46 7.58 -0.50
N ALA A 236 -14.53 7.49 -1.31
CA ALA A 236 -14.96 8.53 -2.24
C ALA A 236 -15.31 9.90 -1.64
N ASP A 237 -15.53 10.00 -0.33
CA ASP A 237 -16.45 11.01 0.19
C ASP A 237 -15.92 11.88 1.31
N PHE A 238 -14.72 12.48 1.21
CA PHE A 238 -14.46 13.65 2.04
C PHE A 238 -13.57 14.67 1.36
N GLY A 239 -14.14 15.81 0.95
CA GLY A 239 -13.39 16.99 0.47
C GLY A 239 -12.58 17.64 1.60
N GLN A 240 -11.60 16.90 2.12
CA GLN A 240 -10.68 17.21 3.22
C GLN A 240 -9.27 17.39 2.65
N GLY A 241 -8.47 18.26 3.29
CA GLY A 241 -7.08 18.51 2.90
C GLY A 241 -6.83 19.99 2.61
N ALA A 242 -5.84 20.25 1.75
CA ALA A 242 -5.44 21.60 1.37
C ALA A 242 -5.28 21.75 -0.14
N THR A 243 -5.64 22.90 -0.68
CA THR A 243 -5.23 23.31 -2.02
C THR A 243 -4.18 24.40 -1.89
N LEU A 244 -3.04 24.21 -2.54
CA LEU A 244 -1.94 25.17 -2.57
C LEU A 244 -1.79 25.68 -4.00
N THR A 245 -1.82 26.99 -4.18
CA THR A 245 -1.41 27.65 -5.42
C THR A 245 -0.04 28.27 -5.20
N ILE A 246 1.00 27.64 -5.75
CA ILE A 246 2.38 28.13 -5.68
C ILE A 246 2.60 29.11 -6.82
N HIS A 247 2.96 30.35 -6.50
CA HIS A 247 3.35 31.36 -7.48
C HIS A 247 4.88 31.46 -7.53
N PHE A 248 5.45 31.23 -8.70
CA PHE A 248 6.90 31.31 -8.91
C PHE A 248 7.32 32.74 -9.29
N ALA A 249 8.58 33.08 -8.99
CA ALA A 249 9.17 34.38 -9.32
C ALA A 249 9.19 34.67 -10.83
N ASN A 250 9.19 33.62 -11.67
CA ASN A 250 9.12 33.74 -13.14
C ASN A 250 7.69 33.91 -13.69
N GLY A 251 6.69 34.09 -12.82
CA GLY A 251 5.30 34.30 -13.20
C GLY A 251 4.50 33.02 -13.50
N LYS A 252 5.11 31.83 -13.45
CA LYS A 252 4.38 30.55 -13.52
C LYS A 252 3.65 30.28 -12.21
N SER A 253 2.59 29.48 -12.27
CA SER A 253 1.86 29.03 -11.07
C SER A 253 1.54 27.54 -11.15
N TRP A 254 1.64 26.85 -10.02
CA TRP A 254 1.24 25.45 -9.86
C TRP A 254 0.10 25.32 -8.87
N VAL A 255 -0.83 24.42 -9.16
CA VAL A 255 -1.89 24.03 -8.22
C VAL A 255 -1.58 22.64 -7.71
N ILE A 256 -1.49 22.50 -6.40
CA ILE A 256 -1.21 21.26 -5.68
C ILE A 256 -2.40 20.96 -4.78
N LYS A 257 -2.87 19.71 -4.81
CA LYS A 257 -4.01 19.27 -3.99
C LYS A 257 -3.56 18.18 -3.03
N ASP A 258 -3.59 18.50 -1.75
CA ASP A 258 -3.46 17.54 -0.66
C ASP A 258 -4.83 16.90 -0.38
N ASN A 259 -4.85 15.58 -0.34
CA ASN A 259 -5.98 14.79 0.11
C ASN A 259 -5.57 14.02 1.36
N ALA A 260 -5.80 14.66 2.52
CA ALA A 260 -5.45 14.11 3.82
C ALA A 260 -6.13 12.76 4.11
N ALA A 261 -7.31 12.49 3.54
CA ALA A 261 -8.01 11.21 3.73
C ALA A 261 -7.33 10.06 2.99
N CYS A 262 -6.72 10.36 1.85
CA CYS A 262 -6.03 9.37 1.03
C CYS A 262 -4.53 9.36 1.23
N LEU A 263 -4.03 10.18 2.17
CA LEU A 263 -2.60 10.36 2.41
C LEU A 263 -1.84 10.62 1.10
N SER A 264 -2.43 11.41 0.21
CA SER A 264 -1.90 11.63 -1.12
C SER A 264 -1.91 13.10 -1.52
N VAL A 265 -0.92 13.48 -2.33
CA VAL A 265 -0.73 14.84 -2.84
C VAL A 265 -0.62 14.80 -4.35
N GLN A 266 -1.52 15.51 -5.01
CA GLN A 266 -1.48 15.70 -6.46
C GLN A 266 -0.67 16.95 -6.81
N MET A 267 0.43 16.76 -7.54
CA MET A 267 1.26 17.83 -8.07
C MET A 267 1.24 17.81 -9.62
N PRO A 268 1.49 18.94 -10.29
CA PRO A 268 1.60 18.97 -11.75
C PRO A 268 2.69 18.04 -12.28
N HIS A 269 2.42 17.39 -13.42
CA HIS A 269 3.39 16.58 -14.18
C HIS A 269 3.97 15.37 -13.42
N THR A 270 3.31 14.89 -12.36
CA THR A 270 3.71 13.67 -11.63
C THR A 270 2.48 12.84 -11.31
N PRO A 271 2.61 11.50 -11.21
CA PRO A 271 1.62 10.70 -10.51
C PRO A 271 1.45 11.19 -9.06
N ALA A 272 0.38 10.75 -8.40
CA ALA A 272 0.13 11.09 -7.01
C ALA A 272 1.36 10.81 -6.14
N LEU A 273 1.62 11.70 -5.20
CA LEU A 273 2.69 11.55 -4.23
C LEU A 273 2.10 11.06 -2.91
N SER A 274 2.86 10.30 -2.14
CA SER A 274 2.38 9.80 -0.85
C SER A 274 2.79 10.68 0.31
N ASP A 275 1.83 10.96 1.17
CA ASP A 275 1.98 11.67 2.43
C ASP A 275 1.53 10.78 3.61
N VAL A 276 2.25 9.67 3.80
CA VAL A 276 1.98 8.57 4.76
C VAL A 276 1.75 9.02 6.22
N HIS A 277 2.06 10.26 6.57
CA HIS A 277 1.87 10.83 7.91
C HIS A 277 1.04 12.12 7.95
N SER A 278 0.36 12.44 6.85
CA SER A 278 -0.35 13.71 6.65
C SER A 278 0.55 14.91 7.00
N SER A 279 1.84 14.81 6.64
CA SER A 279 2.89 15.76 6.99
C SER A 279 2.59 17.14 6.42
N LEU A 280 2.10 17.21 5.18
CA LEU A 280 1.78 18.48 4.52
C LEU A 280 0.55 19.08 5.17
N TYR A 281 -0.50 18.27 5.34
CA TYR A 281 -1.71 18.66 6.05
C TYR A 281 -1.40 19.22 7.45
N ARG A 282 -0.56 18.53 8.24
CA ARG A 282 -0.19 18.94 9.60
C ARG A 282 0.65 20.22 9.61
N LEU A 283 1.59 20.35 8.67
CA LEU A 283 2.42 21.56 8.52
C LEU A 283 1.52 22.77 8.25
N LEU A 284 0.63 22.67 7.25
CA LEU A 284 -0.31 23.75 6.90
C LEU A 284 -1.33 24.03 8.02
N GLY A 285 -1.73 23.00 8.76
CA GLY A 285 -2.60 23.15 9.92
C GLY A 285 -1.98 23.97 11.06
N GLN A 286 -0.65 24.02 11.19
CA GLN A 286 0.01 24.90 12.16
C GLN A 286 -0.10 26.38 11.75
N ASP A 287 0.11 26.68 10.46
CA ASP A 287 -0.06 28.03 9.93
C ASP A 287 -1.52 28.48 9.99
N ALA A 288 -2.47 27.60 9.63
CA ALA A 288 -3.91 27.87 9.71
C ALA A 288 -4.35 28.26 11.14
N LYS A 289 -3.85 27.54 12.16
CA LYS A 289 -4.12 27.87 13.57
C LYS A 289 -3.61 29.26 13.95
N ARG A 290 -2.42 29.66 13.49
CA ARG A 290 -1.87 30.99 13.77
C ARG A 290 -2.73 32.10 13.16
N VAL A 291 -3.18 31.91 11.92
CA VAL A 291 -4.06 32.86 11.22
C VAL A 291 -5.40 33.02 11.94
N ALA A 292 -6.01 31.90 12.35
CA ALA A 292 -7.26 31.92 13.11
C ALA A 292 -7.14 32.70 14.43
N VAL A 293 -6.02 32.60 15.14
CA VAL A 293 -5.78 33.35 16.39
C VAL A 293 -5.61 34.85 16.12
N THR A 294 -4.95 35.24 15.03
CA THR A 294 -4.78 36.66 14.66
C THR A 294 -6.07 37.33 14.16
N GLY A 295 -7.02 36.55 13.62
CA GLY A 295 -8.31 37.05 13.14
C GLY A 295 -9.37 37.30 14.23
N VAL A 296 -9.11 36.93 15.49
CA VAL A 296 -10.04 37.11 16.63
C VAL A 296 -9.79 38.44 17.39
N LYS A 297 -8.98 39.35 16.82
CA LYS A 297 -8.93 40.75 17.28
C LYS A 297 -9.83 41.62 16.39
N GLY A 298 -11.13 41.53 16.62
CA GLY A 298 -12.16 42.41 16.06
C GLY A 298 -13.14 42.76 17.15
#